data_AF-A0A1I7JR14-F1
#
_entry.id   AF-A0A1I7JR14-F1
#
_cell.length_a   1.000
_cell.length_b   1.000
_cell.length_c   1.000
_cell.angle_alpha   90.00
_cell.angle_beta   90.00
_cell.angle_gamma   90.00
#
_symmetry.space_group_name_H-M   'P 1'
#
loop_
_entity.id
_entity.type
_entity.pdbx_description
1 polymer ?
#
loop_
_entity_poly.entity_id
_entity_poly.type
_entity_poly.pdbx_seq_one_letter_code
_entity_poly.pdbx_strand_id
1 'polypeptide(L)'
;MDFEQFKEKLADEIKELLSSLFGRETTIEARTVEKTNTTYDALTIKPIDSDVAVNINATHLFELYEKGEDFGVIASDAAKFADNALYHSPDFDIDSVKDYGQMKERLTMEVISAEKNADLLKSVPHKEIEDLAVVYRLELAKCEQGVGTVLVTNQMIEHYGITAEQLHEDALANAPKFKPLVIETMAEVLSRQMGIEDVSKEIGLDDIPKENRIYVASVEGYVNGAGALAYQDFMEKAAERANGSFFILPSSIHELLIIPDTGKHDLHDLESMVREVNATTVDPKEQLTDNVYHYDAKDKIFELGEKFVARQNNKEVKKSLSAQIKAKKEEIAKAPKKDEPVKEPKAKEGRAK
;
A
#
# COMPACT_ATOMS: atom_id res chain seq x y z
N MET A 1 1.62 14.97 35.29
CA MET A 1 3.07 14.70 35.09
C MET A 1 3.37 14.92 33.62
N ASP A 2 4.59 15.32 33.27
CA ASP A 2 4.99 15.37 31.86
C ASP A 2 5.25 13.95 31.31
N PHE A 3 5.46 13.83 30.01
CA PHE A 3 5.57 12.53 29.34
C PHE A 3 6.80 11.73 29.76
N GLU A 4 7.95 12.38 29.96
CA GLU A 4 9.16 11.69 30.39
C GLU A 4 9.03 11.18 31.83
N GLN A 5 8.49 12.01 32.74
CA GLN A 5 8.18 11.59 34.11
C GLN A 5 7.16 10.46 34.15
N PHE A 6 6.16 10.49 33.25
CA PHE A 6 5.19 9.41 33.13
C PHE A 6 5.85 8.11 32.69
N LYS A 7 6.69 8.14 31.65
CA LYS A 7 7.41 6.96 31.14
C LYS A 7 8.29 6.33 32.22
N GLU A 8 9.07 7.13 32.93
CA GLU A 8 9.94 6.65 34.02
C GLU A 8 9.12 6.01 35.14
N LYS A 9 8.09 6.70 35.64
CA LYS A 9 7.21 6.15 36.69
C LYS A 9 6.49 4.89 36.24
N LEU A 10 6.00 4.86 35.01
CA LEU A 10 5.28 3.72 34.47
C LEU A 10 6.20 2.51 34.37
N ALA A 11 7.46 2.69 33.95
CA ALA A 11 8.44 1.62 33.92
C ALA A 11 8.71 1.04 35.32
N ASP A 12 8.93 1.89 36.32
CA ASP A 12 9.16 1.45 37.70
C ASP A 12 7.95 0.71 38.28
N GLU A 13 6.75 1.26 38.11
CA GLU A 13 5.50 0.68 38.60
C GLU A 13 5.21 -0.67 37.93
N ILE A 14 5.35 -0.78 36.61
CA ILE A 14 5.16 -2.04 35.89
C ILE A 14 6.16 -3.10 36.39
N LYS A 15 7.43 -2.71 36.62
CA LYS A 15 8.45 -3.62 37.13
C LYS A 15 8.09 -4.14 38.52
N GLU A 16 7.63 -3.25 39.41
CA GLU A 16 7.20 -3.62 40.76
C GLU A 16 5.97 -4.53 40.72
N LEU A 17 4.98 -4.24 39.88
CA LEU A 17 3.78 -5.06 39.71
C LEU A 17 4.11 -6.45 39.15
N LEU A 18 4.99 -6.54 38.15
CA LEU A 18 5.45 -7.81 37.59
C LEU A 18 6.19 -8.66 38.63
N SER A 19 7.01 -8.05 39.47
CA SER A 19 7.72 -8.76 40.54
C SER A 19 6.77 -9.17 41.68
N SER A 20 5.95 -8.25 42.18
CA SER A 20 5.14 -8.46 43.38
C SER A 20 3.88 -9.30 43.15
N LEU A 21 3.19 -9.12 42.02
CA LEU A 21 1.95 -9.83 41.72
C LEU A 21 2.20 -11.16 41.01
N PHE A 22 3.22 -11.23 40.17
CA PHE A 22 3.45 -12.38 39.28
C PHE A 22 4.78 -13.10 39.52
N GLY A 23 5.65 -12.58 40.40
CA GLY A 23 6.95 -13.20 40.70
C GLY A 23 7.90 -13.19 39.51
N ARG A 24 7.77 -12.23 38.59
CA ARG A 24 8.59 -12.14 37.36
C ARG A 24 9.76 -11.19 37.56
N GLU A 25 10.95 -11.62 37.16
CA GLU A 25 12.10 -10.73 37.01
C GLU A 25 12.25 -10.30 35.55
N THR A 26 12.19 -8.99 35.31
CA THR A 26 12.24 -8.41 33.97
C THR A 26 13.14 -7.18 33.95
N THR A 27 13.72 -6.92 32.78
CA THR A 27 14.33 -5.64 32.42
C THR A 27 13.32 -4.82 31.62
N ILE A 28 13.23 -3.53 31.92
CA ILE A 28 12.38 -2.59 31.20
C ILE A 28 13.25 -1.49 30.62
N GLU A 29 13.16 -1.29 29.31
CA GLU A 29 13.91 -0.27 28.59
C GLU A 29 12.96 0.62 27.78
N ALA A 30 13.12 1.93 27.89
CA ALA A 30 12.41 2.88 27.03
C ALA A 30 13.12 2.94 25.68
N ARG A 31 12.37 2.74 24.59
CA ARG A 31 12.86 2.92 23.23
C ARG A 31 11.77 3.46 22.33
N THR A 32 12.17 4.21 21.31
CA THR A 32 11.29 4.57 20.21
C THR A 32 11.14 3.35 19.29
N VAL A 33 9.90 2.97 19.01
CA VAL A 33 9.56 1.86 18.11
C VAL A 33 9.03 2.44 16.82
N GLU A 34 9.71 2.09 15.73
CA GLU A 34 9.24 2.34 14.37
C GLU A 34 8.38 1.15 13.92
N LYS A 35 7.15 1.43 13.50
CA LYS A 35 6.23 0.48 12.90
C LYS A 35 5.74 1.08 11.58
N THR A 36 5.21 0.26 10.67
CA THR A 36 4.65 0.78 9.42
C THR A 36 3.62 1.87 9.71
N ASN A 37 3.81 3.03 9.08
CA ASN A 37 2.99 4.24 9.20
C ASN A 37 2.87 4.86 10.61
N THR A 38 3.67 4.44 11.60
CA THR A 38 3.63 5.04 12.94
C THR A 38 4.94 4.89 13.70
N THR A 39 5.28 5.92 14.47
CA THR A 39 6.37 5.89 15.45
C THR A 39 5.79 6.18 16.82
N TYR A 40 6.22 5.44 17.84
CA TYR A 40 5.78 5.67 19.21
C TYR A 40 6.87 5.33 20.21
N ASP A 41 6.85 5.96 21.38
CA ASP A 41 7.73 5.57 22.48
C ASP A 41 7.11 4.38 23.22
N ALA A 42 7.93 3.37 23.44
CA ALA A 42 7.52 2.13 24.08
C ALA A 42 8.39 1.81 25.29
N LEU A 43 7.76 1.13 26.27
CA LEU A 43 8.48 0.40 27.31
C LEU A 43 8.62 -1.05 26.87
N THR A 44 9.86 -1.48 26.68
CA THR A 44 10.20 -2.84 26.25
C THR A 44 10.47 -3.68 27.47
N ILE A 45 9.62 -4.66 27.71
CA ILE A 45 9.69 -5.53 28.88
C ILE A 45 10.23 -6.88 28.42
N LYS A 46 11.37 -7.29 28.98
CA LYS A 46 12.09 -8.51 28.62
C LYS A 46 12.37 -9.34 29.88
N PRO A 47 11.96 -10.63 29.95
CA PRO A 47 12.43 -11.54 30.98
C PRO A 47 13.95 -11.72 30.91
N ILE A 48 14.62 -11.87 32.06
CA ILE A 48 16.10 -11.96 32.12
C ILE A 48 16.65 -13.11 31.24
N ASP A 49 15.95 -14.24 31.19
CA ASP A 49 16.38 -15.46 30.50
C ASP A 49 15.63 -15.73 29.17
N SER A 50 15.05 -14.69 28.55
CA SER A 50 14.29 -14.84 27.31
C SER A 50 14.80 -13.91 26.23
N ASP A 51 14.81 -14.34 24.97
CA ASP A 51 15.05 -13.45 23.81
C ASP A 51 13.78 -12.71 23.35
N VAL A 52 12.63 -13.01 23.95
CA VAL A 52 11.35 -12.36 23.66
C VAL A 52 11.13 -11.17 24.58
N ALA A 53 10.73 -10.06 24.00
CA ALA A 53 10.28 -8.89 24.72
C ALA A 53 8.92 -8.44 24.21
N VAL A 54 8.14 -7.79 25.08
CA VAL A 54 6.88 -7.14 24.72
C VAL A 54 7.06 -5.63 24.76
N ASN A 55 6.51 -4.94 23.76
CA ASN A 55 6.53 -3.48 23.69
C ASN A 55 5.18 -2.93 24.18
N ILE A 56 5.20 -2.17 25.26
CA ILE A 56 4.05 -1.42 25.75
C ILE A 56 4.10 -0.01 25.15
N ASN A 57 3.04 0.41 24.46
CA ASN A 57 2.99 1.73 23.82
C ASN A 57 2.78 2.84 24.88
N ALA A 58 3.87 3.44 25.34
CA ALA A 58 3.83 4.46 26.38
C ALA A 58 3.17 5.75 25.91
N THR A 59 3.32 6.11 24.62
CA THR A 59 2.61 7.25 24.01
C THR A 59 1.10 7.11 24.16
N HIS A 60 0.53 5.95 23.82
CA HIS A 60 -0.91 5.72 23.96
C HIS A 60 -1.37 5.72 25.42
N LEU A 61 -0.60 5.08 26.32
CA LEU A 61 -0.95 5.07 27.75
C LEU A 61 -0.90 6.48 28.36
N PHE A 62 -0.01 7.34 27.87
CA PHE A 62 0.01 8.75 28.29
C PHE A 62 -1.22 9.52 27.81
N GLU A 63 -1.70 9.28 26.58
CA GLU A 63 -2.96 9.88 26.10
C GLU A 63 -4.16 9.49 26.97
N LEU A 64 -4.21 8.23 27.44
CA LEU A 64 -5.26 7.77 28.37
C LEU A 64 -5.16 8.50 29.72
N TYR A 65 -3.95 8.63 30.24
CA TYR A 65 -3.69 9.41 31.46
C TYR A 65 -4.11 10.88 31.31
N GLU A 66 -3.80 11.54 30.19
CA GLU A 66 -4.21 12.91 29.91
C GLU A 66 -5.74 13.07 29.78
N LYS A 67 -6.44 12.02 29.34
CA LYS A 67 -7.91 11.95 29.32
C LYS A 67 -8.53 11.70 30.70
N GLY A 68 -7.71 11.53 31.74
CA GLY A 68 -8.15 11.40 33.13
C GLY A 68 -8.27 9.97 33.65
N GLU A 69 -7.76 8.97 32.92
CA GLU A 69 -7.65 7.62 33.47
C GLU A 69 -6.65 7.57 34.64
N ASP A 70 -6.95 6.72 35.62
CA ASP A 70 -6.11 6.58 36.81
C ASP A 70 -4.79 5.89 36.47
N PHE A 71 -3.68 6.47 36.92
CA PHE A 71 -2.33 5.96 36.66
C PHE A 71 -2.13 4.52 37.16
N GLY A 72 -2.67 4.18 38.34
CA GLY A 72 -2.54 2.84 38.91
C GLY A 72 -3.28 1.79 38.08
N VAL A 73 -4.43 2.14 37.52
CA VAL A 73 -5.17 1.28 36.58
C VAL A 73 -4.37 1.06 35.31
N ILE A 74 -3.85 2.14 34.70
CA ILE A 74 -3.01 2.08 33.49
C ILE A 74 -1.81 1.16 33.70
N ALA A 75 -1.07 1.34 34.81
CA ALA A 75 0.10 0.54 35.13
C ALA A 75 -0.26 -0.93 35.40
N SER A 76 -1.36 -1.17 36.13
CA SER A 76 -1.86 -2.52 36.41
C SER A 76 -2.24 -3.27 35.14
N ASP A 77 -2.95 -2.62 34.22
CA ASP A 77 -3.39 -3.25 32.98
C ASP A 77 -2.23 -3.48 32.01
N ALA A 78 -1.27 -2.54 31.96
CA ALA A 78 -0.02 -2.73 31.22
C ALA A 78 0.80 -3.93 31.75
N ALA A 79 0.91 -4.07 33.08
CA ALA A 79 1.62 -5.19 33.70
C ALA A 79 0.92 -6.54 33.45
N LYS A 80 -0.42 -6.59 33.57
CA LYS A 80 -1.21 -7.80 33.24
C LYS A 80 -1.06 -8.19 31.77
N PHE A 81 -1.12 -7.20 30.88
CA PHE A 81 -0.91 -7.44 29.45
C PHE A 81 0.49 -8.00 29.19
N ALA A 82 1.53 -7.42 29.80
CA ALA A 82 2.90 -7.88 29.65
C ALA A 82 3.10 -9.32 30.18
N ASP A 83 2.57 -9.65 31.36
CA ASP A 83 2.66 -11.00 31.92
C ASP A 83 1.91 -12.03 31.05
N ASN A 84 0.73 -11.68 30.56
CA ASN A 84 -0.03 -12.54 29.67
C ASN A 84 0.72 -12.79 28.35
N ALA A 85 1.22 -11.72 27.71
CA ALA A 85 1.94 -11.79 26.44
C ALA A 85 3.26 -12.58 26.55
N LEU A 86 3.99 -12.46 27.66
CA LEU A 86 5.31 -13.09 27.82
C LEU A 86 5.24 -14.53 28.33
N TYR A 87 4.25 -14.90 29.14
CA TYR A 87 4.26 -16.17 29.88
C TYR A 87 3.04 -17.06 29.66
N HIS A 88 1.96 -16.52 29.12
CA HIS A 88 0.68 -17.23 28.99
C HIS A 88 0.15 -17.26 27.56
N SER A 89 0.91 -16.73 26.60
CA SER A 89 0.59 -16.84 25.17
C SER A 89 1.27 -18.10 24.60
N PRO A 90 0.52 -19.19 24.35
CA PRO A 90 1.08 -20.49 23.95
C PRO A 90 1.56 -20.55 22.48
N ASP A 91 1.38 -19.49 21.70
CA ASP A 91 1.40 -19.57 20.22
C ASP A 91 2.68 -19.02 19.55
N PHE A 92 3.62 -18.45 20.31
CA PHE A 92 4.84 -17.87 19.74
C PHE A 92 6.01 -18.87 19.82
N ASP A 93 6.06 -19.80 18.86
CA ASP A 93 7.24 -20.61 18.63
C ASP A 93 8.32 -19.76 17.93
N ILE A 94 9.20 -19.13 18.72
CA ILE A 94 10.33 -18.32 18.22
C ILE A 94 11.25 -19.17 17.34
N ASP A 95 11.38 -20.46 17.63
CA ASP A 95 12.22 -21.36 16.85
C ASP A 95 11.61 -21.65 15.49
N SER A 96 10.27 -21.66 15.38
CA SER A 96 9.59 -21.69 14.07
C SER A 96 9.91 -20.46 13.22
N VAL A 97 10.04 -19.28 13.83
CA VAL A 97 10.38 -18.05 13.10
C VAL A 97 11.82 -18.13 12.55
N LYS A 98 12.74 -18.81 13.24
CA LYS A 98 14.13 -18.95 12.77
C LYS A 98 14.27 -19.84 11.54
N ASP A 99 13.30 -20.72 11.25
CA ASP A 99 13.33 -21.60 10.08
C ASP A 99 12.69 -20.92 8.86
N TYR A 100 13.53 -20.27 8.04
CA TYR A 100 13.08 -19.65 6.80
C TYR A 100 12.39 -20.64 5.83
N GLY A 101 12.81 -21.91 5.82
CA GLY A 101 12.28 -22.93 4.92
C GLY A 101 10.79 -23.16 5.12
N GLN A 102 10.33 -23.08 6.37
CA GLN A 102 8.90 -23.14 6.73
C GLN A 102 8.25 -21.76 6.63
N MET A 103 8.92 -20.72 7.13
CA MET A 103 8.34 -19.39 7.21
C MET A 103 8.06 -18.75 5.86
N LYS A 104 8.79 -19.11 4.81
CA LYS A 104 8.55 -18.59 3.46
C LYS A 104 7.16 -18.94 2.91
N GLU A 105 6.53 -20.02 3.39
CA GLU A 105 5.16 -20.39 2.99
C GLU A 105 4.10 -19.46 3.58
N ARG A 106 4.45 -18.71 4.63
CA ARG A 106 3.61 -17.71 5.31
C ARG A 106 4.06 -16.28 5.04
N LEU A 107 4.88 -16.09 3.99
CA LEU A 107 5.24 -14.75 3.52
C LEU A 107 4.02 -14.06 2.94
N THR A 108 3.84 -12.82 3.35
CA THR A 108 2.83 -11.89 2.86
C THR A 108 3.51 -10.60 2.44
N MET A 109 2.85 -9.84 1.58
CA MET A 109 3.30 -8.53 1.14
C MET A 109 2.40 -7.47 1.74
N GLU A 110 2.99 -6.37 2.20
CA GLU A 110 2.30 -5.17 2.66
C GLU A 110 2.79 -4.02 1.78
N VAL A 111 1.87 -3.16 1.37
CA VAL A 111 2.18 -1.92 0.67
C VAL A 111 2.10 -0.79 1.67
N ILE A 112 3.08 0.11 1.66
CA ILE A 112 3.16 1.28 2.53
C ILE A 112 3.57 2.51 1.73
N SER A 113 3.31 3.71 2.25
CA SER A 113 3.85 4.95 1.65
C SER A 113 5.36 4.97 1.73
N ALA A 114 6.04 5.16 0.59
CA ALA A 114 7.49 5.25 0.56
C ALA A 114 7.99 6.48 1.32
N GLU A 115 7.32 7.63 1.13
CA GLU A 115 7.69 8.90 1.78
C GLU A 115 7.52 8.83 3.31
N LYS A 116 6.33 8.39 3.79
CA LYS A 116 6.05 8.34 5.24
C LYS A 116 6.95 7.34 5.99
N ASN A 117 7.51 6.36 5.28
CA ASN A 117 8.30 5.27 5.87
C ASN A 117 9.77 5.29 5.44
N ALA A 118 10.28 6.42 4.93
CA ALA A 118 11.63 6.51 4.38
C ALA A 118 12.74 6.08 5.35
N ASP A 119 12.57 6.30 6.66
CA ASP A 119 13.51 5.83 7.68
C ASP A 119 13.42 4.32 7.92
N LEU A 120 12.20 3.79 8.09
CA LEU A 120 11.95 2.34 8.23
C LEU A 120 12.52 1.56 7.04
N LEU A 121 12.34 2.06 5.80
CA LEU A 121 12.78 1.43 4.56
C LEU A 121 14.31 1.23 4.49
N LYS A 122 15.11 1.97 5.26
CA LYS A 122 16.56 1.75 5.34
C LYS A 122 16.92 0.44 6.04
N SER A 123 16.01 -0.08 6.86
CA SER A 123 16.22 -1.24 7.73
C SER A 123 15.52 -2.52 7.28
N VAL A 124 14.71 -2.44 6.21
CA VAL A 124 13.91 -3.56 5.71
C VAL A 124 14.07 -3.77 4.21
N PRO A 125 14.05 -5.03 3.72
CA PRO A 125 14.01 -5.31 2.29
C PRO A 125 12.67 -4.83 1.69
N HIS A 126 12.75 -4.14 0.55
CA HIS A 126 11.58 -3.57 -0.10
C HIS A 126 11.72 -3.44 -1.61
N LYS A 127 10.61 -3.19 -2.31
CA LYS A 127 10.56 -2.79 -3.72
C LYS A 127 9.68 -1.56 -3.88
N GLU A 128 10.18 -0.54 -4.55
CA GLU A 128 9.40 0.67 -4.86
C GLU A 128 8.42 0.42 -6.01
N ILE A 129 7.22 0.94 -5.86
CA ILE A 129 6.16 0.95 -6.88
C ILE A 129 5.57 2.37 -6.87
N GLU A 130 5.93 3.19 -7.85
CA GLU A 130 5.57 4.61 -7.89
C GLU A 130 5.99 5.34 -6.59
N ASP A 131 5.05 5.89 -5.81
CA ASP A 131 5.25 6.54 -4.51
C ASP A 131 5.01 5.60 -3.31
N LEU A 132 4.83 4.31 -3.57
CA LEU A 132 4.64 3.26 -2.59
C LEU A 132 5.87 2.35 -2.48
N ALA A 133 5.95 1.61 -1.38
CA ALA A 133 6.93 0.55 -1.18
C ALA A 133 6.22 -0.75 -0.77
N VAL A 134 6.64 -1.86 -1.38
CA VAL A 134 6.27 -3.21 -0.98
C VAL A 134 7.28 -3.70 0.05
N VAL A 135 6.80 -4.03 1.24
CA VAL A 135 7.56 -4.67 2.31
C VAL A 135 7.01 -6.07 2.59
N TYR A 136 7.80 -6.90 3.28
CA TYR A 136 7.47 -8.30 3.49
C TYR A 136 7.15 -8.58 4.94
N ARG A 137 6.10 -9.37 5.17
CA ARG A 137 5.68 -9.80 6.50
C ARG A 137 5.58 -11.30 6.59
N LEU A 138 5.93 -11.82 7.75
CA LEU A 138 5.66 -13.21 8.13
C LEU A 138 4.37 -13.24 8.94
N GLU A 139 3.39 -14.00 8.47
CA GLU A 139 2.20 -14.29 9.25
C GLU A 139 2.48 -15.43 10.22
N LEU A 140 2.26 -15.14 11.50
CA LEU A 140 2.37 -16.10 12.58
C LEU A 140 1.03 -16.79 12.80
N ALA A 141 1.01 -17.79 13.68
CA ALA A 141 -0.23 -18.49 14.01
C ALA A 141 -1.32 -17.51 14.46
N LYS A 142 -2.57 -17.80 14.06
CA LYS A 142 -3.74 -17.08 14.54
C LYS A 142 -3.90 -17.35 16.04
N CYS A 143 -3.96 -16.30 16.84
CA CYS A 143 -4.32 -16.40 18.25
C CYS A 143 -5.73 -15.83 18.45
N GLU A 144 -6.29 -15.97 19.66
CA GLU A 144 -7.62 -15.44 20.00
C GLU A 144 -7.76 -13.92 19.78
N GLN A 145 -6.63 -13.19 19.74
CA GLN A 145 -6.56 -11.74 19.57
C GLN A 145 -6.36 -11.31 18.11
N GLY A 146 -6.25 -12.26 17.18
CA GLY A 146 -6.11 -12.00 15.75
C GLY A 146 -4.86 -12.63 15.14
N VAL A 147 -4.40 -12.04 14.04
CA VAL A 147 -3.28 -12.54 13.26
C VAL A 147 -2.00 -11.79 13.67
N GLY A 148 -1.08 -12.48 14.36
CA GLY A 148 0.25 -11.93 14.62
C GLY A 148 1.06 -11.86 13.33
N THR A 149 1.69 -10.72 13.05
CA THR A 149 2.58 -10.59 11.88
C THR A 149 3.87 -9.89 12.26
N VAL A 150 4.98 -10.33 11.67
CA VAL A 150 6.32 -9.77 11.88
C VAL A 150 6.83 -9.16 10.59
N LEU A 151 7.30 -7.93 10.66
CA LEU A 151 7.97 -7.26 9.54
C LEU A 151 9.35 -7.87 9.33
N VAL A 152 9.65 -8.31 8.12
CA VAL A 152 10.97 -8.86 7.78
C VAL A 152 11.97 -7.72 7.71
N THR A 153 13.06 -7.81 8.47
CA THR A 153 14.12 -6.79 8.49
C THR A 153 15.39 -7.27 7.78
N ASN A 154 16.32 -6.35 7.50
CA ASN A 154 17.63 -6.69 6.93
C ASN A 154 18.41 -7.67 7.83
N GLN A 155 18.28 -7.53 9.16
CA GLN A 155 18.91 -8.45 10.11
C GLN A 155 18.31 -9.86 10.04
N MET A 156 17.01 -9.99 9.78
CA MET A 156 16.36 -11.30 9.64
C MET A 156 16.85 -12.03 8.39
N ILE A 157 16.94 -11.35 7.24
CA ILE A 157 17.43 -12.00 6.01
C ILE A 157 18.92 -12.36 6.09
N GLU A 158 19.73 -11.56 6.79
CA GLU A 158 21.12 -11.90 7.11
C GLU A 158 21.19 -13.17 7.97
N HIS A 159 20.33 -13.29 8.98
CA HIS A 159 20.26 -14.48 9.83
C HIS A 159 19.79 -15.72 9.07
N TYR A 160 18.82 -15.58 8.17
CA TYR A 160 18.36 -16.67 7.29
C TYR A 160 19.38 -17.03 6.20
N GLY A 161 20.38 -16.18 5.95
CA GLY A 161 21.36 -16.39 4.88
C GLY A 161 20.77 -16.23 3.48
N ILE A 162 19.75 -15.38 3.31
CA ILE A 162 19.08 -15.11 2.03
C ILE A 162 19.30 -13.66 1.58
N THR A 163 19.08 -13.40 0.29
CA THR A 163 19.12 -12.04 -0.26
C THR A 163 17.74 -11.40 -0.29
N ALA A 164 17.69 -10.07 -0.41
CA ALA A 164 16.43 -9.35 -0.59
C ALA A 164 15.71 -9.76 -1.90
N GLU A 165 16.47 -10.09 -2.94
CA GLU A 165 15.94 -10.60 -4.21
C GLU A 165 15.28 -11.97 -4.03
N GLN A 166 15.94 -12.89 -3.33
CA GLN A 166 15.38 -14.21 -3.03
C GLN A 166 14.10 -14.08 -2.20
N LEU A 167 14.09 -13.21 -1.18
CA LEU A 167 12.90 -12.93 -0.38
C LEU A 167 11.74 -12.42 -1.25
N HIS A 168 12.02 -11.51 -2.18
CA HIS A 168 11.00 -10.98 -3.10
C HIS A 168 10.43 -12.07 -4.00
N GLU A 169 11.28 -12.91 -4.61
CA GLU A 169 10.84 -14.02 -5.46
C GLU A 169 10.02 -15.04 -4.69
N ASP A 170 10.43 -15.39 -3.47
CA ASP A 170 9.68 -16.29 -2.59
C ASP A 170 8.32 -15.68 -2.19
N ALA A 171 8.28 -14.37 -1.91
CA ALA A 171 7.03 -13.68 -1.60
C ALA A 171 6.07 -13.65 -2.80
N LEU A 172 6.57 -13.38 -4.03
CA LEU A 172 5.76 -13.44 -5.24
C LEU A 172 5.18 -14.85 -5.49
N ALA A 173 5.92 -15.90 -5.12
CA ALA A 173 5.50 -17.29 -5.33
C ALA A 173 4.53 -17.81 -4.25
N ASN A 174 4.65 -17.33 -3.01
CA ASN A 174 3.93 -17.88 -1.85
C ASN A 174 2.79 -16.99 -1.37
N ALA A 175 2.93 -15.66 -1.37
CA ALA A 175 1.90 -14.76 -0.88
C ALA A 175 0.54 -14.94 -1.59
N PRO A 176 0.47 -15.08 -2.93
CA PRO A 176 -0.82 -15.31 -3.60
C PRO A 176 -1.46 -16.67 -3.30
N LYS A 177 -0.67 -17.67 -2.86
CA LYS A 177 -1.19 -18.99 -2.47
C LYS A 177 -1.69 -18.98 -1.03
N PHE A 178 -0.95 -18.30 -0.15
CA PHE A 178 -1.24 -18.20 1.27
C PHE A 178 -2.37 -17.21 1.56
N LYS A 179 -2.37 -16.08 0.84
CA LYS A 179 -3.38 -15.03 0.86
C LYS A 179 -3.83 -14.67 -0.56
N PRO A 180 -4.76 -15.45 -1.12
CA PRO A 180 -5.28 -15.21 -2.46
C PRO A 180 -5.91 -13.82 -2.62
N LEU A 181 -5.72 -13.23 -3.81
CA LEU A 181 -6.37 -11.99 -4.20
C LEU A 181 -7.89 -12.17 -4.25
N VAL A 182 -8.59 -11.24 -3.60
CA VAL A 182 -10.04 -11.12 -3.61
C VAL A 182 -10.40 -9.81 -4.28
N ILE A 183 -11.26 -9.86 -5.31
CA ILE A 183 -11.87 -8.67 -5.91
C ILE A 183 -13.38 -8.85 -5.84
N GLU A 184 -14.02 -7.98 -5.07
CA GLU A 184 -15.46 -8.00 -4.80
C GLU A 184 -16.10 -6.70 -5.29
N THR A 185 -17.37 -6.72 -5.63
CA THR A 185 -18.19 -5.52 -5.79
C THR A 185 -18.54 -4.95 -4.42
N MET A 186 -18.88 -3.66 -4.35
CA MET A 186 -19.38 -3.07 -3.11
C MET A 186 -20.59 -3.83 -2.53
N ALA A 187 -21.46 -4.37 -3.39
CA ALA A 187 -22.59 -5.19 -2.96
C ALA A 187 -22.14 -6.47 -2.24
N GLU A 188 -21.16 -7.19 -2.80
CA GLU A 188 -20.60 -8.41 -2.21
C GLU A 188 -19.95 -8.13 -0.86
N VAL A 189 -19.19 -7.03 -0.75
CA VAL A 189 -18.58 -6.59 0.52
C VAL A 189 -19.64 -6.31 1.58
N LEU A 190 -20.69 -5.56 1.23
CA LEU A 190 -21.78 -5.22 2.16
C LEU A 190 -22.59 -6.45 2.57
N SER A 191 -22.95 -7.34 1.63
CA SER A 191 -23.62 -8.61 1.93
C SER A 191 -22.82 -9.43 2.94
N ARG A 192 -21.50 -9.55 2.72
CA ARG A 192 -20.59 -10.28 3.61
C ARG A 192 -20.51 -9.65 5.00
N GLN A 193 -20.40 -8.33 5.10
CA GLN A 193 -20.36 -7.62 6.40
C GLN A 193 -21.67 -7.73 7.18
N MET A 194 -22.81 -7.75 6.48
CA MET A 194 -24.13 -7.91 7.10
C MET A 194 -24.50 -9.37 7.39
N GLY A 195 -23.72 -10.33 6.88
CA GLY A 195 -23.98 -11.76 7.04
C GLY A 195 -25.24 -12.23 6.31
N ILE A 196 -25.61 -11.56 5.21
CA ILE A 196 -26.77 -11.92 4.39
C ILE A 196 -26.34 -12.30 2.97
N GLU A 197 -27.20 -13.04 2.27
CA GLU A 197 -26.85 -13.67 1.00
C GLU A 197 -26.74 -12.66 -0.15
N ASP A 198 -27.62 -11.65 -0.19
CA ASP A 198 -27.61 -10.63 -1.23
C ASP A 198 -28.33 -9.34 -0.78
N VAL A 199 -27.59 -8.25 -0.52
CA VAL A 199 -28.17 -6.92 -0.30
C VAL A 199 -28.53 -6.21 -1.61
N SER A 200 -27.99 -6.64 -2.76
CA SER A 200 -27.86 -5.79 -3.94
C SER A 200 -29.19 -5.22 -4.44
N LYS A 201 -30.26 -6.03 -4.37
CA LYS A 201 -31.62 -5.64 -4.77
C LYS A 201 -32.30 -4.70 -3.78
N GLU A 202 -32.03 -4.85 -2.50
CA GLU A 202 -32.65 -4.02 -1.45
C GLU A 202 -32.09 -2.61 -1.44
N ILE A 203 -30.80 -2.46 -1.74
CA ILE A 203 -30.10 -1.16 -1.79
C ILE A 203 -29.87 -0.64 -3.22
N GLY A 204 -30.43 -1.30 -4.25
CA GLY A 204 -30.41 -0.83 -5.64
C GLY A 204 -29.03 -0.89 -6.33
N LEU A 205 -28.09 -1.69 -5.82
CA LEU A 205 -26.76 -1.85 -6.43
C LEU A 205 -26.79 -2.68 -7.71
N ASP A 206 -27.80 -3.54 -7.90
CA ASP A 206 -27.99 -4.30 -9.14
C ASP A 206 -28.25 -3.41 -10.36
N ASP A 207 -28.87 -2.24 -10.14
CA ASP A 207 -29.22 -1.28 -11.18
C ASP A 207 -28.01 -0.46 -11.66
N ILE A 208 -26.86 -0.55 -10.97
CA ILE A 208 -25.63 0.16 -11.37
C ILE A 208 -25.03 -0.54 -12.60
N PRO A 209 -24.90 0.19 -13.74
CA PRO A 209 -24.25 -0.33 -14.94
C PRO A 209 -22.84 -0.80 -14.64
N LYS A 210 -22.37 -1.87 -15.30
CA LYS A 210 -21.07 -2.48 -15.00
C LYS A 210 -19.91 -1.50 -15.13
N GLU A 211 -19.99 -0.59 -16.08
CA GLU A 211 -19.04 0.49 -16.32
C GLU A 211 -18.95 1.52 -15.18
N ASN A 212 -19.93 1.56 -14.27
CA ASN A 212 -19.97 2.47 -13.12
C ASN A 212 -19.78 1.72 -11.78
N ARG A 213 -19.46 0.43 -11.81
CA ARG A 213 -19.30 -0.37 -10.58
C ARG A 213 -17.94 -0.12 -9.97
N ILE A 214 -17.93 0.10 -8.66
CA ILE A 214 -16.72 0.14 -7.84
C ILE A 214 -16.46 -1.27 -7.33
N TYR A 215 -15.21 -1.70 -7.44
CA TYR A 215 -14.74 -2.96 -6.90
C TYR A 215 -13.76 -2.71 -5.76
N VAL A 216 -13.75 -3.61 -4.79
CA VAL A 216 -12.83 -3.62 -3.65
C VAL A 216 -11.88 -4.78 -3.87
N ALA A 217 -10.59 -4.48 -3.93
CA ALA A 217 -9.52 -5.46 -4.01
C ALA A 217 -8.79 -5.57 -2.67
N SER A 218 -8.64 -6.80 -2.19
CA SER A 218 -7.94 -7.13 -0.96
C SER A 218 -7.35 -8.55 -1.08
N VAL A 219 -6.98 -9.15 0.03
CA VAL A 219 -6.59 -10.56 0.11
C VAL A 219 -7.49 -11.30 1.08
N GLU A 220 -7.48 -12.64 1.00
CA GLU A 220 -8.17 -13.46 1.99
C GLU A 220 -7.72 -13.11 3.43
N GLY A 221 -8.70 -12.91 4.31
CA GLY A 221 -8.49 -12.44 5.67
C GLY A 221 -8.51 -10.93 5.84
N TYR A 222 -8.53 -10.13 4.76
CA TYR A 222 -8.73 -8.67 4.77
C TYR A 222 -7.73 -7.88 5.66
N VAL A 223 -6.54 -8.45 5.87
CA VAL A 223 -5.45 -7.82 6.62
C VAL A 223 -4.29 -7.55 5.68
N ASN A 224 -3.88 -6.27 5.59
CA ASN A 224 -2.82 -5.79 4.69
C ASN A 224 -3.08 -6.11 3.20
N GLY A 225 -4.34 -6.16 2.79
CA GLY A 225 -4.72 -6.64 1.46
C GLY A 225 -4.40 -5.70 0.31
N ALA A 226 -4.08 -4.43 0.56
CA ALA A 226 -3.52 -3.57 -0.48
C ALA A 226 -2.16 -4.10 -1.00
N GLY A 227 -1.49 -4.95 -0.21
CA GLY A 227 -0.33 -5.73 -0.64
C GLY A 227 -0.55 -6.56 -1.91
N ALA A 228 -1.81 -6.89 -2.24
CA ALA A 228 -2.14 -7.58 -3.48
C ALA A 228 -1.76 -6.79 -4.75
N LEU A 229 -1.56 -5.47 -4.66
CA LEU A 229 -1.05 -4.65 -5.76
C LEU A 229 0.28 -5.18 -6.33
N ALA A 230 1.10 -5.81 -5.48
CA ALA A 230 2.37 -6.39 -5.85
C ALA A 230 2.25 -7.77 -6.53
N TYR A 231 1.05 -8.36 -6.58
CA TYR A 231 0.86 -9.68 -7.17
C TYR A 231 0.95 -9.59 -8.70
N GLN A 232 1.62 -10.56 -9.32
CA GLN A 232 1.86 -10.57 -10.77
C GLN A 232 0.56 -10.57 -11.60
N ASP A 233 -0.50 -11.18 -11.07
CA ASP A 233 -1.79 -11.32 -11.72
C ASP A 233 -2.82 -10.27 -11.29
N PHE A 234 -2.46 -9.33 -10.40
CA PHE A 234 -3.38 -8.30 -9.91
C PHE A 234 -3.96 -7.48 -11.05
N MET A 235 -3.09 -6.91 -11.89
CA MET A 235 -3.51 -6.01 -12.97
C MET A 235 -4.38 -6.71 -14.02
N GLU A 236 -4.09 -7.98 -14.31
CA GLU A 236 -4.87 -8.78 -15.26
C GLU A 236 -6.25 -9.10 -14.70
N LYS A 237 -6.33 -9.60 -13.47
CA LYS A 237 -7.61 -9.91 -12.79
C LYS A 237 -8.46 -8.67 -12.56
N ALA A 238 -7.84 -7.55 -12.20
CA ALA A 238 -8.53 -6.27 -12.05
C ALA A 238 -9.06 -5.76 -13.40
N ALA A 239 -8.28 -5.87 -14.48
CA ALA A 239 -8.73 -5.49 -15.83
C ALA A 239 -9.89 -6.37 -16.32
N GLU A 240 -9.89 -7.67 -16.00
CA GLU A 240 -11.01 -8.57 -16.31
C GLU A 240 -12.30 -8.14 -15.59
N ARG A 241 -12.20 -7.75 -14.31
CA ARG A 241 -13.36 -7.26 -13.54
C ARG A 241 -13.85 -5.91 -14.04
N ALA A 242 -12.94 -4.98 -14.31
CA ALA A 242 -13.24 -3.65 -14.81
C ALA A 242 -13.61 -3.62 -16.30
N ASN A 243 -13.41 -4.73 -17.02
CA ASN A 243 -13.60 -4.85 -18.46
C ASN A 243 -12.78 -3.81 -19.28
N GLY A 244 -11.53 -3.58 -18.88
CA GLY A 244 -10.64 -2.63 -19.57
C GLY A 244 -9.61 -1.98 -18.65
N SER A 245 -9.21 -0.76 -19.01
CA SER A 245 -8.38 0.11 -18.16
C SER A 245 -9.18 0.57 -16.94
N PHE A 246 -8.48 0.92 -15.86
CA PHE A 246 -9.12 1.32 -14.61
C PHE A 246 -8.22 2.21 -13.76
N PHE A 247 -8.86 2.95 -12.85
CA PHE A 247 -8.20 3.67 -11.77
C PHE A 247 -8.11 2.81 -10.52
N ILE A 248 -7.04 2.98 -9.74
CA ILE A 248 -6.86 2.38 -8.42
C ILE A 248 -6.80 3.51 -7.41
N LEU A 249 -7.70 3.48 -6.44
CA LEU A 249 -7.76 4.42 -5.33
C LEU A 249 -7.36 3.68 -4.06
N PRO A 250 -6.27 4.06 -3.39
CA PRO A 250 -5.92 3.51 -2.08
C PRO A 250 -7.00 3.86 -1.06
N SER A 251 -7.68 2.84 -0.52
CA SER A 251 -8.65 3.05 0.57
C SER A 251 -7.93 3.00 1.93
N SER A 252 -7.10 1.98 2.12
CA SER A 252 -6.25 1.79 3.30
C SER A 252 -5.15 0.77 3.01
N ILE A 253 -4.29 0.45 3.99
CA ILE A 253 -3.37 -0.70 3.90
C ILE A 253 -4.10 -2.03 3.70
N HIS A 254 -5.39 -2.11 4.05
CA HIS A 254 -6.19 -3.33 4.00
C HIS A 254 -6.84 -3.59 2.63
N GLU A 255 -7.09 -2.55 1.84
CA GLU A 255 -7.84 -2.68 0.58
C GLU A 255 -7.63 -1.51 -0.39
N LEU A 256 -7.89 -1.79 -1.66
CA LEU A 256 -7.82 -0.84 -2.77
C LEU A 256 -9.18 -0.80 -3.47
N LEU A 257 -9.60 0.37 -3.92
CA LEU A 257 -10.78 0.51 -4.78
C LEU A 257 -10.35 0.52 -6.24
N ILE A 258 -11.07 -0.21 -7.08
CA ILE A 258 -10.91 -0.26 -8.52
C ILE A 258 -12.13 0.39 -9.16
N ILE A 259 -11.87 1.40 -10.00
CA ILE A 259 -12.90 2.14 -10.74
C ILE A 259 -12.64 1.99 -12.23
N PRO A 260 -13.56 1.37 -13.01
CA PRO A 260 -13.41 1.25 -14.46
C PRO A 260 -13.18 2.60 -15.14
N ASP A 261 -12.22 2.67 -16.06
CA ASP A 261 -11.94 3.89 -16.81
C ASP A 261 -12.89 3.99 -18.02
N THR A 262 -13.96 4.76 -17.83
CA THR A 262 -14.95 5.07 -18.88
C THR A 262 -14.54 6.26 -19.76
N GLY A 263 -13.38 6.87 -19.52
CA GLY A 263 -12.94 8.11 -20.16
C GLY A 263 -13.70 9.37 -19.73
N LYS A 264 -14.54 9.25 -18.68
CA LYS A 264 -15.35 10.35 -18.13
C LYS A 264 -14.92 10.81 -16.75
N HIS A 265 -14.00 10.08 -16.12
CA HIS A 265 -13.51 10.42 -14.79
C HIS A 265 -12.49 11.54 -14.90
N ASP A 266 -12.68 12.58 -14.09
CA ASP A 266 -11.66 13.58 -13.86
C ASP A 266 -10.74 13.10 -12.73
N LEU A 267 -9.43 13.19 -12.95
CA LEU A 267 -8.45 12.74 -11.96
C LEU A 267 -8.54 13.54 -10.66
N HIS A 268 -8.79 14.84 -10.75
CA HIS A 268 -8.84 15.71 -9.58
C HIS A 268 -10.03 15.36 -8.68
N ASP A 269 -11.17 14.98 -9.27
CA ASP A 269 -12.32 14.51 -8.51
C ASP A 269 -12.01 13.21 -7.75
N LEU A 270 -11.31 12.26 -8.40
CA LEU A 270 -10.90 11.00 -7.76
C LEU A 270 -9.89 11.24 -6.63
N GLU A 271 -8.88 12.08 -6.85
CA GLU A 271 -7.90 12.45 -5.81
C GLU A 271 -8.56 13.18 -4.64
N SER A 272 -9.53 14.05 -4.93
CA SER A 272 -10.29 14.76 -3.90
C SER A 272 -11.09 13.78 -3.03
N MET A 273 -11.68 12.75 -3.63
CA MET A 273 -12.35 11.68 -2.88
C MET A 273 -11.38 10.95 -1.95
N VAL A 274 -10.21 10.54 -2.44
CA VAL A 274 -9.20 9.85 -1.60
C VAL A 274 -8.76 10.75 -0.43
N ARG A 275 -8.42 12.01 -0.71
CA ARG A 275 -7.99 12.98 0.31
C ARG A 275 -9.06 13.22 1.38
N GLU A 276 -10.32 13.36 0.97
CA GLU A 276 -11.44 13.57 1.91
C GLU A 276 -11.62 12.35 2.83
N VAL A 277 -11.62 11.14 2.27
CA VAL A 277 -11.77 9.90 3.05
C VAL A 277 -10.59 9.70 4.00
N ASN A 278 -9.36 9.90 3.53
CA ASN A 278 -8.17 9.85 4.38
C ASN A 278 -8.23 10.87 5.53
N ALA A 279 -8.62 12.11 5.25
CA ALA A 279 -8.64 13.17 6.27
C ALA A 279 -9.74 13.00 7.33
N THR A 280 -10.81 12.26 7.04
CA THR A 280 -12.02 12.22 7.89
C THR A 280 -12.31 10.88 8.52
N THR A 281 -11.94 9.78 7.86
CA THR A 281 -12.48 8.44 8.17
C THR A 281 -11.40 7.39 8.41
N VAL A 282 -10.27 7.46 7.68
CA VAL A 282 -9.22 6.43 7.75
C VAL A 282 -8.22 6.78 8.85
N ASP A 283 -7.91 5.82 9.73
CA ASP A 283 -6.87 6.01 10.75
C ASP A 283 -5.54 6.39 10.06
N PRO A 284 -4.82 7.43 10.52
CA PRO A 284 -3.54 7.83 9.94
C PRO A 284 -2.53 6.68 9.75
N LYS A 285 -2.59 5.64 10.60
CA LYS A 285 -1.72 4.45 10.55
C LYS A 285 -2.11 3.48 9.43
N GLU A 286 -3.34 3.55 8.95
CA GLU A 286 -3.86 2.72 7.86
C GLU A 286 -3.85 3.45 6.51
N GLN A 287 -3.48 4.74 6.48
CA GLN A 287 -3.43 5.51 5.24
C GLN A 287 -2.19 5.17 4.41
N LEU A 288 -2.42 4.92 3.11
CA LEU A 288 -1.35 4.76 2.11
C LEU A 288 -0.92 6.13 1.58
N THR A 289 -1.63 6.65 0.58
CA THR A 289 -1.32 7.91 -0.09
C THR A 289 -2.62 8.59 -0.50
N ASP A 290 -2.52 9.88 -0.80
CA ASP A 290 -3.59 10.70 -1.37
C ASP A 290 -3.62 10.66 -2.90
N ASN A 291 -2.69 9.91 -3.51
CA ASN A 291 -2.56 9.78 -4.94
C ASN A 291 -3.47 8.68 -5.51
N VAL A 292 -3.90 8.89 -6.75
CA VAL A 292 -4.65 7.92 -7.54
C VAL A 292 -3.73 7.32 -8.60
N TYR A 293 -3.93 6.05 -8.92
CA TYR A 293 -3.18 5.37 -9.98
C TYR A 293 -4.09 5.00 -11.15
N HIS A 294 -3.47 4.77 -12.30
CA HIS A 294 -4.14 4.26 -13.48
C HIS A 294 -3.42 3.04 -14.03
N TYR A 295 -4.19 2.05 -14.46
CA TYR A 295 -3.69 0.94 -15.26
C TYR A 295 -4.30 0.98 -16.67
N ASP A 296 -3.44 1.11 -17.66
CA ASP A 296 -3.78 1.01 -19.08
C ASP A 296 -3.73 -0.45 -19.52
N ALA A 297 -4.89 -1.08 -19.64
CA ALA A 297 -4.99 -2.50 -20.00
C ALA A 297 -4.48 -2.82 -21.41
N LYS A 298 -4.43 -1.82 -22.30
CA LYS A 298 -3.96 -2.00 -23.67
C LYS A 298 -2.43 -1.97 -23.76
N ASP A 299 -1.83 -0.94 -23.15
CA ASP A 299 -0.38 -0.76 -23.17
C ASP A 299 0.32 -1.52 -22.02
N LYS A 300 -0.45 -2.09 -21.07
CA LYS A 300 -0.01 -2.75 -19.83
C LYS A 300 0.89 -1.85 -18.97
N ILE A 301 0.44 -0.62 -18.74
CA ILE A 301 1.18 0.40 -17.99
C ILE A 301 0.42 0.71 -16.71
N PHE A 302 1.06 0.47 -15.57
CA PHE A 302 0.64 1.00 -14.27
C PHE A 302 1.45 2.26 -13.98
N GLU A 303 0.78 3.35 -13.62
CA GLU A 303 1.41 4.65 -13.35
C GLU A 303 0.54 5.51 -12.42
N LEU A 304 1.13 6.54 -11.83
CA LEU A 304 0.37 7.61 -11.16
C LEU A 304 -0.63 8.26 -12.13
N GLY A 305 -1.79 8.64 -11.61
CA GLY A 305 -2.84 9.31 -12.37
C GLY A 305 -2.35 10.56 -13.09
N GLU A 306 -1.50 11.37 -12.45
CA GLU A 306 -0.89 12.55 -13.07
C GLU A 306 -0.01 12.18 -14.28
N LYS A 307 0.75 11.09 -14.19
CA LYS A 307 1.57 10.57 -15.29
C LYS A 307 0.70 10.07 -16.43
N PHE A 308 -0.42 9.40 -16.12
CA PHE A 308 -1.41 9.00 -17.11
C PHE A 308 -1.98 10.20 -17.87
N VAL A 309 -2.44 11.24 -17.17
CA VAL A 309 -2.97 12.47 -17.79
C VAL A 309 -1.91 13.12 -18.68
N ALA A 310 -0.67 13.23 -18.20
CA ALA A 310 0.45 13.74 -19.00
C ALA A 310 0.72 12.88 -20.25
N ARG A 311 0.65 11.55 -20.14
CA ARG A 311 0.83 10.61 -21.26
C ARG A 311 -0.28 10.76 -22.29
N GLN A 312 -1.54 10.92 -21.88
CA GLN A 312 -2.67 11.14 -22.80
C GLN A 312 -2.55 12.47 -23.53
N ASN A 313 -2.27 13.57 -22.82
CA ASN A 313 -2.06 14.89 -23.42
C ASN A 313 -0.94 14.85 -24.48
N ASN A 314 0.18 14.17 -24.18
CA ASN A 314 1.26 14.00 -25.14
C ASN A 314 0.88 13.17 -26.36
N LYS A 315 0.05 12.13 -26.20
CA LYS A 315 -0.50 11.33 -27.32
C LYS A 315 -1.40 12.20 -28.22
N GLU A 316 -2.25 13.03 -27.64
CA GLU A 316 -3.13 13.94 -28.40
C GLU A 316 -2.36 15.02 -29.15
N VAL A 317 -1.38 15.65 -28.51
CA VAL A 317 -0.50 16.66 -29.15
C VAL A 317 0.24 16.04 -30.34
N LYS A 318 0.80 14.83 -30.19
CA LYS A 318 1.46 14.10 -31.29
C LYS A 318 0.48 13.75 -32.42
N LYS A 319 -0.75 13.36 -32.10
CA LYS A 319 -1.79 13.06 -33.09
C LYS A 319 -2.23 14.32 -33.86
N SER A 320 -2.36 15.45 -33.17
CA SER A 320 -2.66 16.75 -33.80
C SER A 320 -1.54 17.23 -34.70
N LEU A 321 -0.28 17.19 -34.23
CA LEU A 321 0.90 17.57 -35.02
C LEU A 321 1.05 16.69 -36.27
N SER A 322 0.88 15.37 -36.14
CA SER A 322 0.98 14.45 -37.29
C SER A 322 -0.16 14.67 -38.30
N ALA A 323 -1.38 14.97 -37.85
CA ALA A 323 -2.48 15.34 -38.73
C ALA A 323 -2.20 16.65 -39.48
N GLN A 324 -1.67 17.68 -38.80
CA GLN A 324 -1.28 18.95 -39.42
C GLN A 324 -0.15 18.78 -40.45
N ILE A 325 0.85 17.96 -40.15
CA ILE A 325 1.94 17.65 -41.10
C ILE A 325 1.40 16.94 -42.34
N LYS A 326 0.48 15.98 -42.16
CA LYS A 326 -0.15 15.28 -43.28
C LYS A 326 -0.97 16.23 -44.15
N ALA A 327 -1.78 17.10 -43.54
CA ALA A 327 -2.54 18.12 -44.25
C ALA A 327 -1.64 19.07 -45.06
N LYS A 328 -0.54 19.58 -44.46
CA LYS A 328 0.43 20.42 -45.18
C LYS A 328 1.13 19.70 -46.32
N LYS A 329 1.46 18.42 -46.18
CA LYS A 329 2.05 17.61 -47.27
C LYS A 329 1.07 17.44 -48.44
N GLU A 330 -0.21 17.22 -48.15
CA GLU A 330 -1.25 17.12 -49.18
C GLU A 330 -1.52 18.46 -49.86
N GLU A 331 -1.44 19.57 -49.13
CA GLU A 331 -1.56 20.93 -49.67
C GLU A 331 -0.38 21.27 -50.59
N ILE A 332 0.86 20.98 -50.18
CA ILE A 332 2.06 21.16 -51.00
C ILE A 332 2.02 20.29 -52.26
N ALA A 333 1.51 19.06 -52.17
CA ALA A 333 1.36 18.18 -53.32
C ALA A 333 0.29 18.63 -54.33
N LYS A 334 -0.67 19.45 -53.89
CA LYS A 334 -1.75 20.01 -54.74
C LYS A 334 -1.43 21.41 -55.27
N ALA A 335 -0.36 22.06 -54.79
CA ALA A 335 0.07 23.37 -55.29
C ALA A 335 0.67 23.24 -56.70
N PRO A 336 0.28 24.11 -57.67
CA PRO A 336 0.82 24.05 -59.02
C PRO A 336 2.33 24.38 -59.03
N LYS A 337 3.12 23.59 -59.76
CA LYS A 337 4.55 23.86 -59.98
C LYS A 337 4.67 25.23 -60.68
N LYS A 338 5.36 26.18 -60.05
CA LYS A 338 5.73 27.45 -60.72
C LYS A 338 6.64 27.11 -61.91
N ASP A 339 6.25 27.61 -63.09
CA ASP A 339 6.95 27.44 -64.36
C ASP A 339 8.41 27.92 -64.30
N GLU A 340 9.28 27.15 -64.96
CA GLU A 340 10.69 27.47 -65.20
C GLU A 340 10.85 28.79 -65.99
N PRO A 341 11.95 29.55 -65.79
CA PRO A 341 12.18 30.77 -66.55
C PRO A 341 12.49 30.41 -68.02
N VAL A 342 11.63 30.89 -68.92
CA VAL A 342 11.75 30.76 -70.38
C VAL A 342 13.06 31.39 -70.86
N LYS A 343 13.91 30.60 -71.54
CA LYS A 343 15.12 31.05 -72.23
C LYS A 343 14.77 31.99 -73.39
N GLU A 344 15.33 33.20 -73.39
CA GLU A 344 15.28 34.14 -74.53
C GLU A 344 16.02 33.58 -75.76
N PRO A 345 15.49 33.76 -76.99
CA PRO A 345 16.19 33.37 -78.20
C PRO A 345 17.17 34.45 -78.67
N LYS A 346 18.39 34.03 -79.02
CA LYS A 346 19.44 34.85 -79.64
C LYS A 346 18.98 35.43 -80.98
N ALA A 347 19.09 36.75 -81.13
CA ALA A 347 18.94 37.45 -82.41
C ALA A 347 20.07 37.08 -83.39
N LYS A 348 19.70 36.68 -84.60
CA LYS A 348 20.61 36.54 -85.75
C LYS A 348 20.65 37.86 -86.52
N GLU A 349 21.86 38.38 -86.70
CA GLU A 349 22.18 39.42 -87.67
C GLU A 349 21.88 38.95 -89.10
N GLY A 350 21.28 39.83 -89.90
CA GLY A 350 21.01 39.61 -91.32
C GLY A 350 20.99 40.93 -92.08
N ARG A 351 22.16 41.30 -92.63
CA ARG A 351 22.39 42.36 -93.63
C ARG A 351 21.37 42.36 -94.78
N ALA A 352 20.96 43.54 -95.24
CA ALA A 352 20.72 43.78 -96.67
C ALA A 352 20.89 45.27 -97.04
N LYS A 353 21.83 45.47 -97.98
CA LYS A 353 22.06 46.53 -98.99
C LYS A 353 21.89 48.00 -98.63
#